data_AF-A0A3S0XZR9-F1
#
_entry.id   AF-A0A3S0XZR9-F1
#
_cell.length_a   1.000
_cell.length_b   1.000
_cell.length_c   1.000
_cell.angle_alpha   90.00
_cell.angle_beta   90.00
_cell.angle_gamma   90.00
#
_symmetry.space_group_name_H-M   'P 1'
#
loop_
_entity.id
_entity.type
_entity.pdbx_description
1 polymer ?
#
loop_
_entity_poly.entity_id
_entity_poly.type
_entity_poly.pdbx_seq_one_letter_code
_entity_poly.pdbx_strand_id
1 'polypeptide(L)'
;MTSNFSLPPGFIIRPIKSSDKWKILQMFLNWNFTTFPINIVWSLLILLLILSLIIIIPLFIALLLFLVFEYYCIYIDWSNVWIVENRYTTIGFAEITNYETHSILKYLFIKKEYRRQKIGSSLVVFLIQTAKKPIYLNCYKKLVPFYKNLGFSIIDPQEISPTIRMQLTISQVMGIVTMVLL
;
A
#
# COMPACT_ATOMS: atom_id res chain seq x y z
N MET A 1 -30.14 59.02 -33.30
CA MET A 1 -31.19 58.47 -34.19
C MET A 1 -31.76 57.24 -33.52
N THR A 2 -32.89 57.39 -32.84
CA THR A 2 -33.56 56.32 -32.09
C THR A 2 -34.51 55.59 -33.03
N SER A 3 -34.13 54.39 -33.47
CA SER A 3 -35.02 53.53 -34.23
C SER A 3 -36.16 53.06 -33.32
N ASN A 4 -37.37 53.57 -33.55
CA ASN A 4 -38.57 53.09 -32.91
C ASN A 4 -38.83 51.64 -33.35
N PHE A 5 -38.28 50.67 -32.63
CA PHE A 5 -38.70 49.28 -32.72
C PHE A 5 -40.11 49.18 -32.12
N SER A 6 -41.12 49.49 -32.93
CA SER A 6 -42.50 49.19 -32.59
C SER A 6 -42.71 47.69 -32.80
N LEU A 7 -43.10 46.99 -31.73
CA LEU A 7 -43.49 45.60 -31.81
C LEU A 7 -44.81 45.49 -32.57
N PRO A 8 -45.06 44.40 -33.31
CA PRO A 8 -46.37 44.14 -33.89
C PRO A 8 -47.46 44.12 -32.80
N PRO A 9 -48.71 44.46 -33.13
CA PRO A 9 -49.80 44.41 -32.16
C PRO A 9 -49.93 43.00 -31.55
N GLY A 10 -49.98 42.93 -30.23
CA GLY A 10 -50.09 41.67 -29.45
C GLY A 10 -48.78 41.16 -28.84
N PHE A 11 -47.63 41.74 -29.17
CA PHE A 11 -46.34 41.38 -28.57
C PHE A 11 -46.01 42.30 -27.38
N ILE A 12 -45.64 41.70 -26.23
CA ILE A 12 -45.34 42.42 -25.00
C ILE A 12 -43.94 42.02 -24.52
N ILE A 13 -43.05 43.01 -24.33
CA ILE A 13 -41.78 42.82 -23.64
C ILE A 13 -41.99 43.10 -22.15
N ARG A 14 -41.63 42.14 -21.30
CA ARG A 14 -41.68 42.27 -19.84
C ARG A 14 -40.53 41.52 -19.17
N PRO A 15 -40.16 41.87 -17.92
CA PRO A 15 -39.22 41.07 -17.14
C PRO A 15 -39.72 39.64 -16.91
N ILE A 16 -38.79 38.70 -16.84
CA ILE A 16 -39.05 37.30 -16.49
C ILE A 16 -39.62 37.18 -15.08
N LYS A 17 -40.64 36.34 -14.92
CA LYS A 17 -41.23 35.93 -13.63
C LYS A 17 -40.82 34.50 -13.30
N SER A 18 -40.93 34.12 -12.03
CA SER A 18 -40.65 32.74 -11.57
C SER A 18 -41.52 31.69 -12.27
N SER A 19 -42.75 32.04 -12.65
CA SER A 19 -43.68 31.19 -13.41
C SER A 19 -43.24 30.92 -14.86
N ASP A 20 -42.32 31.73 -15.40
CA ASP A 20 -41.85 31.60 -16.79
C ASP A 20 -40.74 30.55 -16.93
N LYS A 21 -40.13 30.11 -15.82
CA LYS A 21 -38.99 29.18 -15.82
C LYS A 21 -39.26 27.91 -16.64
N TRP A 22 -40.42 27.28 -16.45
CA TRP A 22 -40.78 26.05 -17.16
C TRP A 22 -41.05 26.27 -18.64
N LYS A 23 -41.64 27.42 -19.02
CA LYS A 23 -41.90 27.75 -20.42
C LYS A 23 -40.60 28.03 -21.17
N ILE A 24 -39.66 28.72 -20.52
CA ILE A 24 -38.32 28.96 -21.06
C ILE A 24 -37.57 27.63 -21.21
N LEU A 25 -37.64 26.75 -20.20
CA LEU A 25 -37.05 25.42 -20.28
C LEU A 25 -37.64 24.61 -21.44
N GLN A 26 -38.96 24.63 -21.62
CA GLN A 26 -39.61 23.96 -22.76
C GLN A 26 -39.18 24.55 -24.11
N MET A 27 -38.98 25.87 -24.21
CA MET A 27 -38.43 26.50 -25.42
C MET A 27 -36.99 26.07 -25.70
N PHE A 28 -36.16 25.91 -24.67
CA PHE A 28 -34.80 25.35 -24.81
C PHE A 28 -34.80 23.85 -25.16
N LEU A 29 -35.76 23.07 -24.63
CA LEU A 29 -35.87 21.64 -24.91
C LEU A 29 -36.39 21.37 -26.32
N ASN A 30 -37.32 22.20 -26.81
CA ASN A 30 -37.80 22.15 -28.19
C ASN A 30 -36.88 22.88 -29.17
N TRP A 31 -35.79 23.47 -28.68
CA TRP A 31 -34.75 24.03 -29.52
C TRP A 31 -34.07 22.86 -30.25
N ASN A 32 -34.22 22.82 -31.58
CA ASN A 32 -33.54 21.83 -32.41
C ASN A 32 -32.02 21.96 -32.22
N PHE A 33 -31.45 21.09 -31.38
CA PHE A 33 -30.01 20.87 -31.23
C PHE A 33 -29.44 20.16 -32.46
N THR A 34 -29.77 20.60 -33.66
CA THR A 34 -29.23 20.05 -34.92
C THR A 34 -27.75 20.39 -35.13
N THR A 35 -27.09 21.07 -34.18
CA THR A 35 -25.71 21.57 -34.32
C THR A 35 -24.80 21.32 -33.12
N PHE A 36 -24.91 20.15 -32.48
CA PHE A 36 -23.72 19.53 -31.88
C PHE A 36 -23.41 18.25 -32.65
N PRO A 37 -22.45 18.26 -33.60
CA PRO A 37 -22.03 17.07 -34.31
C PRO A 37 -21.10 16.25 -33.41
N ILE A 38 -21.51 15.95 -32.19
CA ILE A 38 -20.88 14.84 -31.48
C ILE A 38 -21.42 13.59 -32.16
N ASN A 39 -20.72 13.19 -33.22
CA ASN A 39 -21.03 12.01 -33.99
C ASN A 39 -21.20 10.84 -33.02
N ILE A 40 -22.32 10.13 -33.10
CA ILE A 40 -22.59 8.96 -32.26
C ILE A 40 -21.42 7.96 -32.36
N VAL A 41 -20.77 7.91 -33.53
CA VAL A 41 -19.54 7.14 -33.75
C VAL A 41 -18.41 7.59 -32.83
N TRP A 42 -18.15 8.90 -32.70
CA TRP A 42 -17.11 9.42 -31.79
C TRP A 42 -17.42 9.14 -30.33
N SER A 43 -18.70 9.24 -29.93
CA SER A 43 -19.13 8.91 -28.56
C SER A 43 -18.90 7.44 -28.23
N LEU A 44 -19.22 6.54 -29.17
CA LEU A 44 -18.97 5.10 -29.02
C LEU A 44 -17.47 4.77 -28.97
N LEU A 45 -16.66 5.43 -29.79
CA LEU A 45 -15.20 5.26 -29.77
C LEU A 45 -14.59 5.70 -28.43
N ILE A 46 -15.04 6.83 -27.88
CA ILE A 46 -14.61 7.30 -26.55
C ILE A 46 -15.01 6.30 -25.46
N LEU A 47 -16.24 5.78 -25.51
CA LEU A 47 -16.71 4.78 -24.55
C LEU A 47 -15.87 3.49 -24.62
N LEU A 48 -15.56 2.98 -25.82
CA LEU A 48 -14.72 1.80 -26.00
C LEU A 48 -13.29 2.03 -25.49
N LEU A 49 -12.73 3.22 -25.72
CA LEU A 49 -11.43 3.60 -25.17
C LEU A 49 -11.44 3.60 -23.63
N ILE A 50 -12.48 4.13 -23.01
CA ILE A 50 -12.61 4.13 -21.55
C ILE A 50 -12.71 2.70 -21.02
N LEU A 51 -13.53 1.86 -21.67
CA LEU A 51 -13.68 0.45 -21.28
C LEU A 51 -12.37 -0.34 -21.44
N SER A 52 -11.58 -0.08 -22.48
CA SER A 52 -10.29 -0.75 -22.66
C SER A 52 -9.27 -0.31 -21.60
N LEU A 53 -9.24 0.97 -21.24
CA LEU A 53 -8.39 1.48 -20.16
C LEU A 53 -8.73 0.85 -18.80
N ILE A 54 -10.01 0.62 -18.52
CA ILE A 54 -10.47 -0.05 -17.29
C ILE A 54 -9.92 -1.49 -17.18
N ILE A 55 -9.62 -2.15 -18.30
CA ILE A 55 -9.06 -3.51 -18.30
C ILE A 55 -7.52 -3.47 -18.32
N ILE A 56 -6.93 -2.59 -19.13
CA ILE A 56 -5.49 -2.50 -19.33
C ILE A 56 -4.79 -2.01 -18.05
N ILE A 57 -5.36 -1.03 -17.36
CA ILE A 57 -4.73 -0.45 -16.15
C ILE A 57 -4.57 -1.51 -15.04
N PRO A 58 -5.61 -2.26 -14.63
CA PRO A 58 -5.45 -3.32 -13.64
C PRO A 58 -4.51 -4.43 -14.08
N LEU A 59 -4.52 -4.81 -15.37
CA LEU A 59 -3.61 -5.81 -15.90
C LEU A 59 -2.16 -5.35 -15.79
N PHE A 60 -1.89 -4.09 -16.12
CA PHE A 60 -0.57 -3.49 -15.99
C PHE A 60 -0.14 -3.38 -14.52
N ILE A 61 -1.04 -2.99 -13.63
CA ILE A 61 -0.77 -2.97 -12.18
C ILE A 61 -0.47 -4.39 -11.67
N ALA A 62 -1.26 -5.39 -12.08
CA ALA A 62 -1.03 -6.79 -11.71
C ALA A 62 0.32 -7.30 -12.21
N LEU A 63 0.70 -6.95 -13.44
CA LEU A 63 2.01 -7.28 -14.00
C LEU A 63 3.14 -6.61 -13.21
N LEU A 64 3.00 -5.33 -12.86
CA LEU A 64 3.99 -4.64 -12.03
C LEU A 64 4.14 -5.29 -10.65
N LEU A 65 3.02 -5.63 -9.99
CA LEU A 65 3.03 -6.31 -8.71
C LEU A 65 3.68 -7.69 -8.80
N PHE A 66 3.42 -8.43 -9.89
CA PHE A 66 4.05 -9.72 -10.15
C PHE A 66 5.56 -9.59 -10.34
N LEU A 67 6.02 -8.62 -11.15
CA LEU A 67 7.46 -8.36 -11.34
C LEU A 67 8.15 -7.94 -10.04
N VAL A 68 7.48 -7.12 -9.22
CA VAL A 68 7.98 -6.73 -7.90
C VAL A 68 8.08 -7.96 -6.98
N PHE A 69 7.06 -8.83 -6.99
CA PHE A 69 7.07 -10.06 -6.21
C PHE A 69 8.21 -11.00 -6.62
N GLU A 70 8.38 -11.26 -7.91
CA GLU A 70 9.49 -12.06 -8.44
C GLU A 70 10.86 -11.45 -8.08
N TYR A 71 10.99 -10.13 -8.21
CA TYR A 71 12.19 -9.42 -7.76
C TYR A 71 12.45 -9.67 -6.27
N TYR A 72 11.45 -9.54 -5.39
CA TYR A 72 11.63 -9.86 -3.97
C TYR A 72 12.00 -11.32 -3.73
N CYS A 73 11.37 -12.28 -4.42
CA CYS A 73 11.67 -13.70 -4.26
C CYS A 73 13.10 -14.08 -4.65
N ILE A 74 13.66 -13.43 -5.67
CA ILE A 74 15.04 -13.69 -6.14
C ILE A 74 16.07 -13.10 -5.17
N TYR A 75 15.79 -11.95 -4.57
CA TYR A 75 16.76 -11.23 -3.72
C TYR A 75 16.76 -11.69 -2.25
N ILE A 76 15.77 -12.48 -1.83
CA ILE A 76 15.79 -13.11 -0.50
C ILE A 76 16.78 -14.27 -0.52
N ASP A 77 17.77 -14.22 0.37
CA ASP A 77 18.64 -15.35 0.62
C ASP A 77 17.91 -16.38 1.50
N TRP A 78 17.24 -17.32 0.84
CA TRP A 78 16.47 -18.38 1.47
C TRP A 78 17.30 -19.29 2.38
N SER A 79 18.64 -19.29 2.26
CA SER A 79 19.52 -20.07 3.15
C SER A 79 19.54 -19.56 4.59
N ASN A 80 19.15 -18.29 4.81
CA ASN A 80 19.05 -17.67 6.12
C ASN A 80 17.66 -17.81 6.75
N VAL A 81 16.68 -18.37 6.02
CA VAL A 81 15.28 -18.47 6.46
C VAL A 81 15.01 -19.84 7.07
N TRP A 82 14.49 -19.83 8.30
CA TRP A 82 14.12 -21.01 9.05
C TRP A 82 12.61 -21.08 9.21
N ILE A 83 12.03 -22.22 8.85
CA ILE A 83 10.59 -22.46 8.93
C ILE A 83 10.24 -23.33 10.14
N VAL A 84 9.05 -23.10 10.67
CA VAL A 84 8.40 -24.02 11.60
C VAL A 84 7.22 -24.64 10.88
N GLU A 85 7.21 -25.96 10.79
CA GLU A 85 6.14 -26.73 10.17
C GLU A 85 5.37 -27.58 11.19
N ASN A 86 4.09 -27.75 10.92
CA ASN A 86 3.24 -28.72 11.59
C ASN A 86 2.41 -29.44 10.53
N ARG A 87 2.54 -30.77 10.42
CA ARG A 87 1.83 -31.62 9.44
C ARG A 87 1.85 -31.03 8.01
N TYR A 88 3.05 -30.76 7.48
CA TYR A 88 3.27 -30.21 6.14
C TYR A 88 2.69 -28.80 5.90
N THR A 89 2.35 -28.10 6.98
CA THR A 89 1.89 -26.71 6.90
C THR A 89 2.92 -25.81 7.59
N THR A 90 3.47 -24.84 6.86
CA THR A 90 4.28 -23.77 7.45
C THR A 90 3.41 -22.95 8.40
N ILE A 91 3.76 -22.95 9.69
CA ILE A 91 3.06 -22.20 10.74
C ILE A 91 3.81 -20.95 11.18
N GLY A 92 5.07 -20.83 10.81
CA GLY A 92 5.87 -19.65 11.06
C GLY A 92 7.24 -19.73 10.40
N PHE A 93 7.96 -18.61 10.44
CA PHE A 93 9.33 -18.53 9.97
C PHE A 93 10.08 -17.39 10.68
N ALA A 94 11.39 -17.41 10.55
CA ALA A 94 12.27 -16.30 10.93
C ALA A 94 13.54 -16.36 10.07
N GLU A 95 14.16 -15.21 9.85
CA GLU A 95 15.41 -15.11 9.11
C GLU A 95 16.53 -14.76 10.08
N ILE A 96 17.69 -15.42 9.97
CA ILE A 96 18.91 -15.00 10.68
C ILE A 96 20.08 -14.91 9.71
N THR A 97 20.62 -13.70 9.54
CA THR A 97 21.78 -13.45 8.69
C THR A 97 23.03 -13.39 9.55
N ASN A 98 24.00 -14.26 9.30
CA ASN A 98 25.30 -14.24 9.97
C ASN A 98 26.29 -13.36 9.16
N TYR A 99 26.72 -12.25 9.74
CA TYR A 99 27.82 -11.44 9.21
C TYR A 99 29.16 -11.91 9.80
N GLU A 100 30.25 -11.23 9.44
CA GLU A 100 31.58 -11.57 9.99
C GLU A 100 31.65 -11.36 11.51
N THR A 101 31.09 -10.24 11.99
CA THR A 101 31.23 -9.76 13.38
C THR A 101 29.99 -9.90 14.25
N HIS A 102 28.83 -10.20 13.66
CA HIS A 102 27.54 -10.21 14.35
C HIS A 102 26.50 -10.98 13.54
N SER A 103 25.30 -11.13 14.10
CA SER A 103 24.14 -11.65 13.36
C SER A 103 22.95 -10.72 13.47
N ILE A 104 22.03 -10.80 12.52
CA ILE A 104 20.79 -10.04 12.54
C ILE A 104 19.60 -10.99 12.40
N LEU A 105 18.69 -10.92 13.37
CA LEU A 105 17.41 -11.63 13.34
C LEU A 105 16.32 -10.75 12.71
N LYS A 106 15.70 -11.24 11.64
CA LYS A 106 14.66 -10.55 10.86
C LYS A 106 13.41 -11.42 10.67
N TYR A 107 12.33 -10.75 10.30
CA TYR A 107 11.07 -11.33 9.83
C TYR A 107 10.50 -12.49 10.67
N LEU A 108 10.62 -12.44 12.01
CA LEU A 108 9.95 -13.43 12.87
C LEU A 108 8.43 -13.32 12.73
N PHE A 109 7.82 -14.39 12.24
CA PHE A 109 6.37 -14.49 12.08
C PHE A 109 5.87 -15.86 12.52
N ILE A 110 4.81 -15.87 13.35
CA ILE A 110 4.04 -17.07 13.70
C ILE A 110 2.56 -16.80 13.41
N LYS A 111 1.88 -17.75 12.75
CA LYS A 111 0.44 -17.73 12.52
C LYS A 111 -0.32 -17.51 13.83
N LYS A 112 -1.38 -16.70 13.80
CA LYS A 112 -2.08 -16.20 15.01
C LYS A 112 -2.55 -17.33 15.94
N GLU A 113 -3.10 -18.40 15.39
CA GLU A 113 -3.61 -19.58 16.13
C GLU A 113 -2.50 -20.39 16.84
N TYR A 114 -1.25 -20.28 16.40
CA TYR A 114 -0.08 -20.95 16.98
C TYR A 114 0.71 -20.05 17.95
N ARG A 115 0.26 -18.82 18.20
CA ARG A 115 0.91 -17.90 19.16
C ARG A 115 0.62 -18.33 20.60
N ARG A 116 1.47 -17.87 21.54
CA ARG A 116 1.40 -18.17 22.99
C ARG A 116 1.58 -19.65 23.34
N GLN A 117 1.99 -20.49 22.40
CA GLN A 117 2.34 -21.90 22.61
C GLN A 117 3.86 -22.11 22.68
N LYS A 118 4.63 -21.08 23.04
CA LYS A 118 6.10 -21.05 23.07
C LYS A 118 6.82 -21.30 21.74
N ILE A 119 6.12 -21.59 20.64
CA ILE A 119 6.69 -21.87 19.31
C ILE A 119 7.65 -20.76 18.85
N GLY A 120 7.23 -19.49 18.92
CA GLY A 120 8.09 -18.37 18.55
C GLY A 120 9.33 -18.24 19.44
N SER A 121 9.20 -18.50 20.74
CA SER A 121 10.34 -18.51 21.67
C SER A 121 11.31 -19.64 21.34
N SER A 122 10.82 -20.85 21.09
CA SER A 122 11.64 -22.00 20.73
C SER A 122 12.40 -21.75 19.42
N LEU A 123 11.75 -21.17 18.42
CA LEU A 123 12.40 -20.79 17.17
C LEU A 123 13.53 -19.78 17.41
N VAL A 124 13.27 -18.72 18.16
CA VAL A 124 14.30 -17.70 18.44
C VAL A 124 15.44 -18.28 19.28
N VAL A 125 15.16 -19.13 20.27
CA VAL A 125 16.21 -19.81 21.06
C VAL A 125 17.09 -20.68 20.18
N PHE A 126 16.50 -21.46 19.27
CA PHE A 126 17.25 -22.23 18.29
C PHE A 126 18.17 -21.32 17.44
N LEU A 127 17.64 -20.22 16.91
CA LEU A 127 18.43 -19.29 16.10
C LEU A 127 19.56 -18.61 16.89
N ILE A 128 19.33 -18.26 18.15
CA ILE A 128 20.36 -17.73 19.05
C ILE A 128 21.51 -18.71 19.20
N GLN A 129 21.22 -20.01 19.34
CA GLN A 129 22.24 -21.04 19.54
C GLN A 129 23.10 -21.27 18.29
N THR A 130 22.54 -21.06 17.10
CA THR A 130 23.23 -21.27 15.82
C THR A 130 23.93 -20.02 15.28
N ALA A 131 23.66 -18.85 15.85
CA ALA A 131 24.12 -17.58 15.30
C ALA A 131 25.41 -17.07 15.93
N LYS A 132 26.12 -16.23 15.18
CA LYS A 132 27.28 -15.49 15.70
C LYS A 132 26.81 -14.36 16.61
N LYS A 133 27.47 -14.21 17.76
CA LYS A 133 27.23 -13.11 18.68
C LYS A 133 28.10 -11.90 18.34
N PRO A 134 27.64 -10.66 18.62
CA PRO A 134 26.32 -10.31 19.15
C PRO A 134 25.20 -10.46 18.10
N ILE A 135 23.95 -10.62 18.57
CA ILE A 135 22.76 -10.73 17.71
C ILE A 135 21.93 -9.47 17.87
N TYR A 136 21.64 -8.81 16.75
CA TYR A 136 20.80 -7.61 16.72
C TYR A 136 19.42 -7.90 16.12
N LEU A 137 18.42 -7.15 16.57
CA LEU A 137 17.09 -7.15 15.94
C LEU A 137 16.41 -5.81 16.10
N ASN A 138 15.49 -5.53 15.17
CA ASN A 138 14.51 -4.48 15.31
C ASN A 138 13.15 -5.08 15.65
N CYS A 139 12.47 -4.52 16.64
CA CYS A 139 11.12 -4.95 16.97
C CYS A 139 10.22 -3.77 17.35
N TYR A 140 8.91 -3.98 17.23
CA TYR A 140 7.95 -3.05 17.79
C TYR A 140 8.05 -3.02 19.32
N LYS A 141 7.88 -1.84 19.94
CA LYS A 141 7.91 -1.65 21.41
C LYS A 141 7.06 -2.67 22.18
N LYS A 142 5.91 -3.06 21.64
CA LYS A 142 5.02 -4.09 22.23
C LYS A 142 5.63 -5.49 22.33
N LEU A 143 6.66 -5.79 21.54
CA LEU A 143 7.38 -7.06 21.51
C LEU A 143 8.65 -7.06 22.38
N VAL A 144 9.02 -5.92 22.97
CA VAL A 144 10.18 -5.83 23.88
C VAL A 144 10.09 -6.85 25.02
N PRO A 145 8.95 -7.05 25.72
CA PRO A 145 8.88 -8.06 26.78
C PRO A 145 9.15 -9.48 26.27
N PHE A 146 8.74 -9.80 25.05
CA PHE A 146 9.00 -11.10 24.43
C PHE A 146 10.50 -11.33 24.25
N TYR A 147 11.22 -10.37 23.66
CA TYR A 147 12.66 -10.51 23.43
C TYR A 147 13.50 -10.34 24.70
N LYS A 148 13.05 -9.52 25.66
CA LYS A 148 13.71 -9.39 26.96
C LYS A 148 13.72 -10.70 27.74
N ASN A 149 12.63 -11.47 27.67
CA ASN A 149 12.56 -12.82 28.25
C ASN A 149 13.52 -13.83 27.58
N LEU A 150 14.03 -13.51 26.40
CA LEU A 150 15.01 -14.30 25.66
C LEU A 150 16.45 -13.77 25.84
N GLY A 151 16.66 -12.79 26.72
CA GLY A 151 17.97 -12.24 27.06
C GLY A 151 18.38 -10.99 26.28
N PHE A 152 17.55 -10.50 25.34
CA PHE A 152 17.86 -9.28 24.61
C PHE A 152 17.70 -8.04 25.50
N SER A 153 18.59 -7.06 25.35
CA SER A 153 18.50 -5.74 25.95
C SER A 153 18.28 -4.67 24.87
N ILE A 154 17.58 -3.59 25.23
CA ILE A 154 17.48 -2.41 24.36
C ILE A 154 18.85 -1.76 24.28
N ILE A 155 19.26 -1.36 23.08
CA ILE A 155 20.47 -0.59 22.84
C ILE A 155 20.10 0.76 22.22
N ASP A 156 20.82 1.81 22.59
CA ASP A 156 20.62 3.12 21.97
C ASP A 156 21.10 3.06 20.51
N PRO A 157 20.30 3.49 19.52
CA PRO A 157 20.73 3.58 18.13
C PRO A 157 22.07 4.30 17.92
N GLN A 158 22.44 5.23 18.79
CA GLN A 158 23.72 5.97 18.75
C GLN A 158 24.93 5.11 19.09
N GLU A 159 24.77 4.08 19.92
CA GLU A 159 25.83 3.13 20.30
C GLU A 159 26.10 2.10 19.19
N ILE A 160 25.19 1.98 18.23
CA ILE A 160 25.30 1.05 17.11
C ILE A 160 26.13 1.65 15.98
N SER A 161 27.09 0.87 15.47
CA SER A 161 27.91 1.29 14.33
C SER A 161 27.05 1.61 13.10
N PRO A 162 27.48 2.56 12.24
CA PRO A 162 26.73 2.91 11.03
C PRO A 162 26.43 1.71 10.12
N THR A 163 27.35 0.74 10.05
CA THR A 163 27.19 -0.48 9.24
C THR A 163 26.03 -1.34 9.74
N ILE A 164 25.98 -1.63 11.04
CA ILE A 164 24.89 -2.43 11.63
C ILE A 164 23.56 -1.68 11.50
N ARG A 165 23.58 -0.34 11.65
CA ARG A 165 22.39 0.50 11.49
C ARG A 165 21.79 0.40 10.08
N MET A 166 22.66 0.38 9.07
CA MET A 166 22.28 0.20 7.67
C MET A 166 21.72 -1.22 7.42
N GLN A 167 22.38 -2.26 7.95
CA GLN A 167 21.96 -3.65 7.78
C GLN A 167 20.65 -4.00 8.50
N LEU A 168 20.36 -3.32 9.62
CA LEU A 168 19.08 -3.38 10.33
C LEU A 168 17.94 -2.65 9.61
N THR A 169 18.24 -1.92 8.52
CA THR A 169 17.26 -1.13 7.75
C THR A 169 16.47 -0.18 8.65
N ILE A 170 17.18 0.52 9.57
CA ILE A 170 16.55 1.44 10.51
C ILE A 170 16.00 2.64 9.74
N SER A 171 14.74 2.54 9.32
CA SER A 171 13.87 3.70 9.14
C SER A 171 13.43 4.10 10.55
N GLN A 172 13.53 5.39 10.91
CA GLN A 172 13.10 5.92 12.20
C GLN A 172 11.56 5.91 12.32
N VAL A 173 10.97 4.73 12.20
CA VAL A 173 9.53 4.53 12.28
C VAL A 173 9.16 4.55 13.76
N MET A 174 8.24 5.44 14.10
CA MET A 174 7.70 5.56 15.45
C MET A 174 7.25 4.19 15.97
N GLY A 175 7.83 3.77 17.10
CA GLY A 175 7.44 2.54 17.79
C GLY A 175 8.31 1.31 17.48
N ILE A 176 9.37 1.44 16.69
CA ILE A 176 10.42 0.42 16.56
C ILE A 176 11.58 0.73 17.52
N VAL A 177 12.15 -0.30 18.14
CA VAL A 177 13.36 -0.21 18.95
C VAL A 177 14.34 -1.30 18.54
N THR A 178 15.64 -1.00 18.69
CA THR A 178 16.71 -1.95 18.44
C THR A 178 17.09 -2.66 19.73
N MET A 179 17.27 -3.97 19.65
CA MET A 179 17.71 -4.79 20.76
C MET A 179 18.92 -5.63 20.37
N VAL A 180 19.75 -5.94 21.35
CA VAL A 180 20.98 -6.72 21.20
C VAL A 180 21.02 -7.86 22.21
N LEU A 181 21.56 -8.99 21.80
CA LEU A 181 21.97 -10.08 22.67
C LEU A 181 23.49 -10.27 22.51
N LEU A 182 24.22 -10.15 23.61
CA LEU A 182 25.68 -10.30 23.65
C LEU A 182 26.12 -11.76 23.67
#